data_AF-A0A972J7U3-F1
#
_entry.id   AF-A0A972J7U3-F1
#
_cell.length_a   1.000
_cell.length_b   1.000
_cell.length_c   1.000
_cell.angle_alpha   90.00
_cell.angle_beta   90.00
_cell.angle_gamma   90.00
#
_symmetry.space_group_name_H-M   'P 1'
#
loop_
_entity.id
_entity.type
_entity.pdbx_description
1 polymer ?
#
loop_
_entity_poly.entity_id
_entity_poly.type
_entity_poly.pdbx_seq_one_letter_code
_entity_poly.pdbx_strand_id
1 'polypeptide(L)'
;MFKKKYGKTVYILIFLIFSIAVLVFLGKVFMPKYRSSLKEGGLTGDYYLEKVPHDLIFLGDCEVFENFSPAVLWENYGISSYIRGSPQQLIWQSYWLLEEVFARETPKLVVYNVQAMKYSEPQKEAYNRMTVDGMPLSLFKLRAAIDSMTEGESLLSYVFPILRFHERWKELSFEDLEYVFKNEPISDSGYLMRCDIKPMDTLPEPPVLTDYDISEKCFSYLKRMKELCEKNGSELVLIKSPSLYPHWYDEWDKQIEEFAKAENLRYINFLNSFEEIGLDMSRDSYDAGLHLNVYGAEKLSLYFGKYLADEFEFREHEDSTVRLWDEKCMAYHARKELQEKELSELGYITGIK
;
A
#
# COMPACT_ATOMS: atom_id res chain seq x y z
N MET A 1 54.24 23.85 -6.13
CA MET A 1 52.97 24.60 -6.20
C MET A 1 51.71 23.72 -6.39
N PHE A 2 51.79 22.39 -6.20
CA PHE A 2 50.67 21.46 -6.45
C PHE A 2 49.87 21.02 -5.20
N LYS A 3 50.36 21.24 -3.96
CA LYS A 3 49.67 20.76 -2.73
C LYS A 3 48.51 21.64 -2.23
N LYS A 4 48.41 22.91 -2.66
CA LYS A 4 47.42 23.87 -2.10
C LYS A 4 46.03 23.83 -2.79
N LYS A 5 45.94 23.28 -4.01
CA LYS A 5 44.70 23.28 -4.82
C LYS A 5 43.77 22.13 -4.45
N TYR A 6 44.33 20.95 -4.16
CA TYR A 6 43.57 19.77 -3.72
C TYR A 6 42.92 19.94 -2.34
N GLY A 7 43.56 20.68 -1.42
CA GLY A 7 42.98 20.95 -0.10
C GLY A 7 41.63 21.66 -0.17
N LYS A 8 41.51 22.73 -0.98
CA LYS A 8 40.23 23.47 -1.12
C LYS A 8 39.11 22.61 -1.71
N THR A 9 39.40 21.83 -2.74
CA THR A 9 38.40 20.92 -3.33
C THR A 9 37.96 19.85 -2.33
N VAL A 10 38.88 19.29 -1.56
CA VAL A 10 38.56 18.33 -0.49
C VAL A 10 37.66 18.95 0.57
N TYR A 11 37.95 20.17 1.04
CA TYR A 11 37.08 20.85 2.00
C TYR A 11 35.68 21.13 1.45
N ILE A 12 35.56 21.50 0.17
CA ILE A 12 34.25 21.71 -0.48
C ILE A 12 33.47 20.39 -0.52
N LEU A 13 34.11 19.29 -0.91
CA LEU A 13 33.46 17.97 -0.95
C LEU A 13 33.01 17.52 0.44
N ILE A 14 33.85 17.69 1.47
CA ILE A 14 33.50 17.37 2.85
C ILE A 14 32.30 18.20 3.30
N PHE A 15 32.30 19.51 3.02
CA PHE A 15 31.19 20.39 3.35
C PHE A 15 29.89 19.93 2.66
N LEU A 16 29.93 19.61 1.36
CA LEU A 16 28.76 19.15 0.63
C LEU A 16 28.21 17.82 1.16
N ILE A 17 29.08 16.85 1.44
CA ILE A 17 28.69 15.56 2.02
C ILE A 17 28.05 15.77 3.39
N PHE A 18 28.66 16.63 4.22
CA PHE A 18 28.12 16.97 5.53
C PHE A 18 26.75 17.66 5.42
N SER A 19 26.59 18.64 4.52
CA SER A 19 25.31 19.30 4.28
C SER A 19 24.23 18.31 3.83
N ILE A 20 24.56 17.38 2.92
CA ILE A 20 23.63 16.34 2.48
C ILE A 20 23.24 15.42 3.66
N ALA A 21 24.22 14.99 4.46
CA ALA A 21 23.96 14.16 5.64
C ALA A 21 23.04 14.87 6.64
N VAL A 22 23.24 16.17 6.87
CA VAL A 22 22.36 16.99 7.71
C VAL A 22 20.95 17.08 7.12
N LEU A 23 20.80 17.33 5.82
CA LEU A 23 19.49 17.38 5.17
C LEU A 23 18.75 16.05 5.24
N VAL A 24 19.45 14.93 5.07
CA VAL A 24 18.87 13.58 5.20
C VAL A 24 18.46 13.30 6.65
N PHE A 25 19.32 13.63 7.61
CA PHE A 25 19.01 13.45 9.03
C PHE A 25 17.83 14.30 9.47
N LEU A 26 17.83 15.60 9.15
CA LEU A 26 16.71 16.49 9.43
C LEU A 26 15.45 16.05 8.68
N GLY A 27 15.56 15.54 7.45
CA GLY A 27 14.45 14.93 6.74
C GLY A 27 13.82 13.78 7.54
N LYS A 28 14.63 12.87 8.09
CA LYS A 28 14.14 11.78 8.95
C LYS A 28 13.48 12.27 10.22
N VAL A 29 13.97 13.35 10.83
CA VAL A 29 13.38 13.93 12.06
C VAL A 29 12.06 14.64 11.76
N PHE A 30 12.02 15.44 10.69
CA PHE A 30 10.89 16.29 10.33
C PHE A 30 9.84 15.59 9.47
N MET A 31 10.06 14.38 8.97
CA MET A 31 8.98 13.60 8.35
C MET A 31 7.97 13.15 9.41
N PRO A 32 6.65 13.24 9.15
CA PRO A 32 5.66 12.72 10.06
C PRO A 32 5.88 11.23 10.29
N LYS A 33 5.75 10.79 11.53
CA LYS A 33 6.00 9.38 11.87
C LYS A 33 4.81 8.46 11.62
N TYR A 34 3.63 9.01 11.31
CA TYR A 34 2.46 8.24 10.86
C TYR A 34 2.21 7.00 11.75
N ARG A 35 2.25 7.15 13.09
CA ARG A 35 2.08 6.03 14.06
C ARG A 35 0.77 6.08 14.83
N SER A 36 0.26 7.28 15.12
CA SER A 36 -0.87 7.49 16.03
C SER A 36 -2.17 7.84 15.29
N SER A 37 -2.19 8.91 14.51
CA SER A 37 -3.42 9.41 13.88
C SER A 37 -3.59 9.05 12.40
N LEU A 38 -2.50 8.71 11.69
CA LEU A 38 -2.51 8.42 10.25
C LEU A 38 -1.54 7.28 9.96
N LYS A 39 -1.81 6.09 10.52
CA LYS A 39 -0.94 4.91 10.38
C LYS A 39 -0.59 4.64 8.92
N GLU A 40 -1.58 4.75 8.05
CA GLU A 40 -1.49 4.48 6.62
C GLU A 40 -0.33 5.19 5.89
N GLY A 41 0.14 6.34 6.39
CA GLY A 41 1.31 7.05 5.85
C GLY A 41 2.66 6.33 6.05
N GLY A 42 2.72 5.31 6.90
CA GLY A 42 3.91 4.48 7.13
C GLY A 42 3.97 3.21 6.28
N LEU A 43 2.88 2.80 5.62
CA LEU A 43 2.75 1.49 4.96
C LEU A 43 3.79 1.24 3.87
N THR A 44 4.07 2.25 3.06
CA THR A 44 5.12 2.17 2.03
C THR A 44 6.47 1.76 2.65
N GLY A 45 6.78 2.31 3.83
CA GLY A 45 8.04 2.08 4.53
C GLY A 45 8.16 0.67 5.13
N ASP A 46 7.04 0.09 5.58
CA ASP A 46 7.02 -1.23 6.22
C ASP A 46 7.56 -2.33 5.30
N TYR A 47 7.34 -2.22 3.99
CA TYR A 47 7.81 -3.23 3.02
C TYR A 47 9.34 -3.36 2.97
N TYR A 48 10.08 -2.32 3.36
CA TYR A 48 11.55 -2.41 3.42
C TYR A 48 12.07 -3.14 4.67
N LEU A 49 11.18 -3.49 5.60
CA LEU A 49 11.48 -4.34 6.76
C LEU A 49 11.39 -5.84 6.43
N GLU A 50 10.74 -6.18 5.31
CA GLU A 50 10.60 -7.56 4.86
C GLU A 50 11.94 -8.18 4.47
N LYS A 51 12.13 -9.43 4.92
CA LYS A 51 13.41 -10.16 4.82
C LYS A 51 13.34 -11.38 3.90
N VAL A 52 12.14 -11.87 3.61
CA VAL A 52 11.91 -13.04 2.75
C VAL A 52 11.08 -12.61 1.55
N PRO A 53 11.29 -13.25 0.39
CA PRO A 53 10.48 -12.98 -0.79
C PRO A 53 9.07 -13.56 -0.63
N HIS A 54 8.10 -12.97 -1.32
CA HIS A 54 6.68 -13.30 -1.31
C HIS A 54 6.27 -14.01 -2.60
N ASP A 55 5.24 -14.85 -2.51
CA ASP A 55 4.62 -15.47 -3.68
C ASP A 55 3.66 -14.51 -4.37
N LEU A 56 3.02 -13.65 -3.59
CA LEU A 56 1.96 -12.74 -4.03
C LEU A 56 2.19 -11.32 -3.52
N ILE A 57 2.17 -10.35 -4.42
CA ILE A 57 2.16 -8.92 -4.07
C ILE A 57 0.83 -8.30 -4.48
N PHE A 58 0.16 -7.66 -3.53
CA PHE A 58 -1.00 -6.82 -3.81
C PHE A 58 -0.58 -5.37 -4.02
N LEU A 59 -1.22 -4.70 -4.97
CA LEU A 59 -1.05 -3.28 -5.28
C LEU A 59 -2.42 -2.60 -5.36
N GLY A 60 -2.53 -1.42 -4.77
CA GLY A 60 -3.75 -0.62 -4.85
C GLY A 60 -3.86 0.36 -3.70
N ASP A 61 -5.02 0.97 -3.59
CA ASP A 61 -5.35 1.92 -2.55
C ASP A 61 -5.84 1.22 -1.26
N CYS A 62 -6.58 1.97 -0.43
CA CYS A 62 -7.12 1.52 0.85
C CYS A 62 -8.03 0.29 0.76
N GLU A 63 -8.70 0.09 -0.37
CA GLU A 63 -9.48 -1.12 -0.60
C GLU A 63 -8.63 -2.40 -0.69
N VAL A 64 -7.31 -2.30 -0.75
CA VAL A 64 -6.42 -3.48 -0.73
C VAL A 64 -5.89 -3.71 0.67
N PHE A 65 -5.29 -2.68 1.30
CA PHE A 65 -4.66 -2.84 2.61
C PHE A 65 -5.64 -2.96 3.78
N GLU A 66 -6.94 -2.76 3.55
CA GLU A 66 -8.00 -2.97 4.55
C GLU A 66 -8.84 -4.25 4.30
N ASN A 67 -8.78 -4.85 3.10
CA ASN A 67 -9.71 -5.93 2.74
C ASN A 67 -9.06 -7.33 2.64
N PHE A 68 -7.72 -7.43 2.60
CA PHE A 68 -7.02 -8.71 2.51
C PHE A 68 -6.08 -8.94 3.71
N SER A 69 -6.00 -10.18 4.19
CA SER A 69 -5.18 -10.61 5.31
C SER A 69 -4.11 -11.60 4.83
N PRO A 70 -2.83 -11.16 4.75
CA PRO A 70 -1.71 -12.05 4.44
C PRO A 70 -1.56 -13.21 5.43
N ALA A 71 -1.89 -13.00 6.70
CA ALA A 71 -1.86 -14.05 7.73
C ALA A 71 -2.82 -15.19 7.40
N VAL A 72 -4.04 -14.87 6.96
CA VAL A 72 -5.05 -15.88 6.56
C VAL A 72 -4.61 -16.65 5.32
N LEU A 73 -4.05 -15.95 4.32
CA LEU A 73 -3.52 -16.58 3.11
C LEU A 73 -2.39 -17.57 3.44
N TRP A 74 -1.53 -17.23 4.40
CA TRP A 74 -0.50 -18.12 4.88
C TRP A 74 -1.05 -19.33 5.63
N GLU A 75 -1.85 -19.11 6.68
CA GLU A 75 -2.32 -20.20 7.56
C GLU A 75 -3.17 -21.24 6.84
N ASN A 76 -3.93 -20.83 5.83
CA ASN A 76 -4.89 -21.71 5.17
C ASN A 76 -4.37 -22.29 3.85
N TYR A 77 -3.46 -21.59 3.17
CA TYR A 77 -3.03 -21.95 1.81
C TYR A 77 -1.51 -21.98 1.62
N GLY A 78 -0.72 -21.59 2.63
CA GLY A 78 0.74 -21.51 2.53
C GLY A 78 1.23 -20.42 1.56
N ILE A 79 0.38 -19.44 1.25
CA ILE A 79 0.72 -18.38 0.27
C ILE A 79 1.37 -17.22 1.03
N SER A 80 2.67 -17.05 0.85
CA SER A 80 3.38 -15.88 1.37
C SER A 80 3.00 -14.64 0.56
N SER A 81 2.52 -13.59 1.23
CA SER A 81 2.00 -12.41 0.54
C SER A 81 2.34 -11.09 1.21
N TYR A 82 2.31 -9.99 0.45
CA TYR A 82 2.48 -8.66 1.01
C TYR A 82 1.58 -7.65 0.30
N ILE A 83 1.01 -6.72 1.05
CA ILE A 83 0.20 -5.63 0.50
C ILE A 83 1.03 -4.35 0.36
N ARG A 84 1.45 -4.04 -0.87
CA ARG A 84 2.09 -2.77 -1.25
C ARG A 84 1.02 -1.72 -1.58
N GLY A 85 0.20 -1.41 -0.58
CA GLY A 85 -0.87 -0.42 -0.69
C GLY A 85 -0.60 0.85 0.11
N SER A 86 -1.21 1.95 -0.33
CA SER A 86 -1.17 3.25 0.36
C SER A 86 -2.47 4.03 0.10
N PRO A 87 -2.80 5.03 0.93
CA PRO A 87 -4.07 5.74 0.79
C PRO A 87 -4.17 6.41 -0.57
N GLN A 88 -5.27 6.15 -1.28
CA GLN A 88 -5.55 6.73 -2.59
C GLN A 88 -4.41 6.52 -3.61
N GLN A 89 -3.73 5.36 -3.55
CA GLN A 89 -2.61 4.98 -4.42
C GLN A 89 -3.02 5.04 -5.89
N LEU A 90 -2.34 5.88 -6.68
CA LEU A 90 -2.63 6.07 -8.10
C LEU A 90 -1.99 4.93 -8.91
N ILE A 91 -2.55 4.62 -10.09
CA ILE A 91 -2.04 3.51 -10.91
C ILE A 91 -0.57 3.70 -11.33
N TRP A 92 -0.15 4.94 -11.63
CA TRP A 92 1.26 5.21 -11.94
C TRP A 92 2.17 5.03 -10.73
N GLN A 93 1.68 5.27 -9.51
CA GLN A 93 2.42 4.95 -8.28
C GLN A 93 2.55 3.44 -8.13
N SER A 94 1.45 2.70 -8.34
CA SER A 94 1.44 1.22 -8.33
C SER A 94 2.44 0.65 -9.33
N TYR A 95 2.53 1.21 -10.54
CA TYR A 95 3.53 0.81 -11.54
C TYR A 95 4.97 1.01 -11.05
N TRP A 96 5.31 2.18 -10.46
CA TRP A 96 6.68 2.42 -9.98
C TRP A 96 7.03 1.61 -8.73
N LEU A 97 6.05 1.34 -7.86
CA LEU A 97 6.20 0.39 -6.76
C LEU A 97 6.46 -1.02 -7.29
N LEU A 98 5.77 -1.42 -8.37
CA LEU A 98 5.97 -2.72 -9.02
C LEU A 98 7.35 -2.86 -9.68
N GLU A 99 7.84 -1.83 -10.37
CA GLU A 99 9.22 -1.78 -10.88
C GLU A 99 10.24 -2.02 -9.76
N GLU A 100 10.00 -1.41 -8.58
CA GLU A 100 10.87 -1.61 -7.42
C GLU A 100 10.71 -3.00 -6.78
N VAL A 101 9.49 -3.55 -6.73
CA VAL A 101 9.25 -4.94 -6.31
C VAL A 101 10.10 -5.86 -7.17
N PHE A 102 10.07 -5.74 -8.50
CA PHE A 102 10.88 -6.57 -9.40
C PHE A 102 12.39 -6.34 -9.30
N ALA A 103 12.82 -5.19 -8.79
CA ALA A 103 14.23 -4.95 -8.48
C ALA A 103 14.69 -5.65 -7.18
N ARG A 104 13.76 -6.12 -6.34
CA ARG A 104 14.04 -6.72 -5.02
C ARG A 104 13.68 -8.20 -4.93
N GLU A 105 12.58 -8.59 -5.56
CA GLU A 105 12.03 -9.95 -5.54
C GLU A 105 11.25 -10.24 -6.83
N THR A 106 10.78 -11.47 -7.01
CA THR A 106 10.00 -11.86 -8.18
C THR A 106 8.83 -12.71 -7.71
N PRO A 107 7.68 -12.10 -7.36
CA PRO A 107 6.52 -12.86 -6.93
C PRO A 107 5.95 -13.68 -8.09
N LYS A 108 5.30 -14.80 -7.78
CA LYS A 108 4.56 -15.59 -8.79
C LYS A 108 3.38 -14.78 -9.33
N LEU A 109 2.72 -14.03 -8.45
CA LEU A 109 1.49 -13.33 -8.74
C LEU A 109 1.55 -11.87 -8.27
N VAL A 110 1.00 -10.97 -9.09
CA VAL A 110 0.72 -9.59 -8.72
C VAL A 110 -0.79 -9.39 -8.84
N VAL A 111 -1.40 -8.87 -7.79
CA VAL A 111 -2.83 -8.53 -7.77
C VAL A 111 -2.97 -7.02 -7.74
N TYR A 112 -3.74 -6.45 -8.67
CA TYR A 112 -3.98 -5.01 -8.73
C TYR A 112 -5.47 -4.69 -8.56
N ASN A 113 -5.81 -3.82 -7.61
CA ASN A 113 -7.18 -3.32 -7.43
C ASN A 113 -7.48 -2.15 -8.37
N VAL A 114 -8.49 -2.32 -9.23
CA VAL A 114 -8.81 -1.38 -10.31
C VAL A 114 -9.48 -0.10 -9.84
N GLN A 115 -9.95 -0.04 -8.58
CA GLN A 115 -10.61 1.14 -8.02
C GLN A 115 -9.81 2.43 -8.19
N ALA A 116 -8.48 2.34 -8.06
CA ALA A 116 -7.57 3.47 -8.21
C ALA A 116 -7.62 4.14 -9.59
N MET A 117 -8.12 3.44 -10.62
CA MET A 117 -8.23 3.94 -11.98
C MET A 117 -9.34 4.99 -12.17
N LYS A 118 -10.20 5.22 -11.16
CA LYS A 118 -11.16 6.34 -11.16
C LYS A 118 -10.49 7.71 -11.21
N TYR A 119 -9.21 7.81 -10.85
CA TYR A 119 -8.44 9.05 -10.88
C TYR A 119 -7.60 9.14 -12.14
N SER A 120 -7.85 10.16 -12.96
CA SER A 120 -7.07 10.47 -14.17
C SER A 120 -5.86 11.37 -13.90
N GLU A 121 -5.83 12.03 -12.74
CA GLU A 121 -4.80 12.99 -12.34
C GLU A 121 -4.46 12.89 -10.84
N PRO A 122 -3.30 13.41 -10.40
CA PRO A 122 -3.00 13.49 -8.98
C PRO A 122 -3.99 14.38 -8.22
N GLN A 123 -4.47 13.91 -7.07
CA GLN A 123 -5.55 14.60 -6.36
C GLN A 123 -5.04 15.54 -5.27
N LYS A 124 -4.12 15.06 -4.41
CA LYS A 124 -3.61 15.81 -3.26
C LYS A 124 -2.19 15.38 -2.95
N GLU A 125 -1.34 16.37 -2.70
CA GLU A 125 0.04 16.16 -2.25
C GLU A 125 0.11 15.19 -1.06
N ALA A 126 -0.78 15.30 -0.07
CA ALA A 126 -0.72 14.46 1.14
C ALA A 126 -0.72 12.95 0.82
N TYR A 127 -1.55 12.50 -0.12
CA TYR A 127 -1.62 11.09 -0.52
C TYR A 127 -0.42 10.67 -1.39
N ASN A 128 0.06 11.58 -2.25
CA ASN A 128 1.30 11.35 -2.99
C ASN A 128 2.49 11.12 -2.04
N ARG A 129 2.59 11.94 -0.99
CA ARG A 129 3.64 11.86 0.04
C ARG A 129 3.56 10.55 0.81
N MET A 130 2.38 10.11 1.25
CA MET A 130 2.20 8.83 1.95
C MET A 130 2.67 7.63 1.12
N THR A 131 2.52 7.72 -0.20
CA THR A 131 2.99 6.67 -1.13
C THR A 131 4.48 6.76 -1.45
N VAL A 132 5.02 7.97 -1.62
CA VAL A 132 6.37 8.15 -2.18
C VAL A 132 7.44 8.41 -1.12
N ASP A 133 7.10 9.08 -0.01
CA ASP A 133 8.09 9.48 1.00
C ASP A 133 8.74 8.26 1.67
N GLY A 134 7.96 7.20 1.90
CA GLY A 134 8.43 5.93 2.46
C GLY A 134 9.39 5.15 1.57
N MET A 135 9.48 5.47 0.27
CA MET A 135 10.42 4.81 -0.63
C MET A 135 11.88 5.22 -0.35
N PRO A 136 12.87 4.32 -0.43
CA PRO A 136 14.28 4.66 -0.50
C PRO A 136 14.55 5.58 -1.68
N LEU A 137 15.59 6.41 -1.56
CA LEU A 137 16.00 7.25 -2.69
C LEU A 137 16.50 6.38 -3.84
N SER A 138 15.66 6.21 -4.86
CA SER A 138 15.88 5.37 -6.03
C SER A 138 15.35 6.05 -7.28
N LEU A 139 15.69 5.54 -8.47
CA LEU A 139 15.08 6.01 -9.72
C LEU A 139 13.56 5.83 -9.70
N PHE A 140 13.07 4.75 -9.08
CA PHE A 140 11.64 4.48 -8.94
C PHE A 140 10.95 5.55 -8.08
N LYS A 141 11.53 5.94 -6.95
CA LYS A 141 11.03 7.05 -6.12
C LYS A 141 10.95 8.36 -6.91
N LEU A 142 12.02 8.70 -7.63
CA LEU A 142 12.07 9.94 -8.40
C LEU A 142 11.00 9.97 -9.50
N ARG A 143 10.78 8.84 -10.19
CA ARG A 143 9.76 8.73 -11.23
C ARG A 143 8.34 8.74 -10.66
N ALA A 144 8.10 8.01 -9.57
CA ALA A 144 6.84 8.04 -8.85
C ALA A 144 6.48 9.46 -8.40
N ALA A 145 7.45 10.22 -7.88
CA ALA A 145 7.27 11.62 -7.53
C ALA A 145 6.92 12.47 -8.76
N ILE A 146 7.70 12.38 -9.84
CA ILE A 146 7.48 13.16 -11.07
C ILE A 146 6.07 12.94 -11.63
N ASP A 147 5.61 11.70 -11.69
CA ASP A 147 4.30 11.39 -12.28
C ASP A 147 3.11 11.69 -11.35
N SER A 148 3.39 11.91 -10.06
CA SER A 148 2.36 12.13 -9.03
C SER A 148 2.24 13.57 -8.55
N MET A 149 3.23 14.44 -8.78
CA MET A 149 3.17 15.79 -8.23
C MET A 149 1.95 16.59 -8.71
N THR A 150 1.25 17.23 -7.78
CA THR A 150 0.29 18.30 -8.11
C THR A 150 1.02 19.61 -8.40
N GLU A 151 0.29 20.61 -8.88
CA GLU A 151 0.83 21.97 -9.00
C GLU A 151 1.34 22.48 -7.64
N GLY A 152 2.50 23.15 -7.65
CA GLY A 152 3.14 23.69 -6.45
C GLY A 152 4.09 22.73 -5.72
N GLU A 153 4.09 21.44 -6.07
CA GLU A 153 5.06 20.50 -5.53
C GLU A 153 6.43 20.60 -6.24
N SER A 154 7.50 20.18 -5.55
CA SER A 154 8.84 20.12 -6.14
C SER A 154 9.50 18.76 -5.92
N LEU A 155 10.16 18.23 -6.96
CA LEU A 155 10.88 16.96 -6.86
C LEU A 155 11.95 17.00 -5.77
N LEU A 156 12.59 18.17 -5.57
CA LEU A 156 13.62 18.33 -4.54
C LEU A 156 13.05 18.09 -3.13
N SER A 157 11.78 18.41 -2.89
CA SER A 157 11.13 18.14 -1.60
C SER A 157 10.84 16.65 -1.35
N TYR A 158 10.71 15.83 -2.41
CA TYR A 158 10.68 14.36 -2.28
C TYR A 158 12.06 13.76 -2.00
N VAL A 159 13.14 14.42 -2.46
CA VAL A 159 14.53 14.00 -2.20
C VAL A 159 14.99 14.42 -0.80
N PHE A 160 14.63 15.64 -0.39
CA PHE A 160 14.94 16.22 0.92
C PHE A 160 13.63 16.64 1.61
N PRO A 161 12.95 15.72 2.32
CA PRO A 161 11.65 15.96 2.95
C PRO A 161 11.62 17.16 3.91
N ILE A 162 12.76 17.54 4.49
CA ILE A 162 12.86 18.76 5.31
C ILE A 162 12.38 20.01 4.55
N LEU A 163 12.53 20.08 3.23
CA LEU A 163 12.05 21.21 2.44
C LEU A 163 10.52 21.32 2.50
N ARG A 164 9.80 20.21 2.59
CA ARG A 164 8.34 20.19 2.72
C ARG A 164 7.88 20.36 4.17
N PHE A 165 8.60 19.74 5.10
CA PHE A 165 8.13 19.60 6.48
C PHE A 165 8.80 20.57 7.47
N HIS A 166 9.64 21.52 7.00
CA HIS A 166 10.36 22.46 7.86
C HIS A 166 9.49 23.22 8.86
N GLU A 167 8.22 23.48 8.54
CA GLU A 167 7.27 24.16 9.43
C GLU A 167 6.91 23.36 10.69
N ARG A 168 7.09 22.02 10.66
CA ARG A 168 6.85 21.12 11.81
C ARG A 168 7.81 21.32 12.98
N TRP A 169 8.81 22.21 12.89
CA TRP A 169 9.77 22.43 13.98
C TRP A 169 9.11 22.75 15.33
N LYS A 170 7.91 23.35 15.33
CA LYS A 170 7.14 23.65 16.54
C LYS A 170 6.38 22.45 17.12
N GLU A 171 6.19 21.42 16.31
CA GLU A 171 5.45 20.18 16.64
C GLU A 171 6.38 19.05 17.06
N LEU A 172 7.69 19.20 16.86
CA LEU A 172 8.67 18.17 17.18
C LEU A 172 8.69 17.89 18.68
N SER A 173 8.73 16.60 18.98
CA SER A 173 8.83 16.07 20.34
C SER A 173 10.03 15.12 20.44
N PHE A 174 10.35 14.66 21.66
CA PHE A 174 11.40 13.65 21.85
C PHE A 174 11.06 12.34 21.13
N GLU A 175 9.78 12.05 20.98
CA GLU A 175 9.25 10.89 20.28
C GLU A 175 9.69 10.88 18.79
N ASP A 176 9.71 12.04 18.11
CA ASP A 176 10.18 12.13 16.72
C ASP A 176 11.66 11.73 16.58
N LEU A 177 12.50 12.04 17.57
CA LEU A 177 13.92 11.65 17.61
C LEU A 177 14.10 10.17 17.91
N GLU A 178 13.32 9.63 18.85
CA GLU A 178 13.34 8.20 19.19
C GLU A 178 12.99 7.34 17.95
N TYR A 179 11.96 7.75 17.20
CA TYR A 179 11.53 7.08 15.97
C TYR A 179 12.37 7.39 14.73
N VAL A 180 13.50 8.10 14.85
CA VAL A 180 14.50 8.11 13.77
C VAL A 180 15.21 6.76 13.71
N PHE A 181 15.33 6.06 14.84
CA PHE A 181 16.13 4.84 14.98
C PHE A 181 15.29 3.58 15.20
N LYS A 182 13.99 3.71 15.49
CA LYS A 182 13.06 2.57 15.60
C LYS A 182 12.45 2.22 14.24
N ASN A 183 12.49 0.93 13.91
CA ASN A 183 11.97 0.35 12.67
C ASN A 183 11.06 -0.84 12.99
N GLU A 184 9.91 -0.56 13.61
CA GLU A 184 8.87 -1.57 13.86
C GLU A 184 7.80 -1.46 12.78
N PRO A 185 7.24 -2.55 12.25
CA PRO A 185 6.10 -2.44 11.33
C PRO A 185 4.87 -1.84 12.05
N ILE A 186 4.05 -1.09 11.33
CA ILE A 186 2.72 -0.65 11.79
C ILE A 186 1.59 -1.57 11.32
N SER A 187 1.89 -2.46 10.37
CA SER A 187 0.95 -3.32 9.66
C SER A 187 1.28 -4.80 9.80
N ASP A 188 0.31 -5.65 9.47
CA ASP A 188 0.46 -7.10 9.31
C ASP A 188 0.82 -7.43 7.86
N SER A 189 2.08 -7.26 7.49
CA SER A 189 2.56 -7.42 6.09
C SER A 189 1.80 -6.54 5.08
N GLY A 190 1.60 -5.28 5.46
CA GLY A 190 0.85 -4.30 4.68
C GLY A 190 -0.65 -4.24 4.99
N TYR A 191 -1.22 -5.19 5.75
CA TYR A 191 -2.61 -5.13 6.20
C TYR A 191 -2.78 -4.24 7.45
N LEU A 192 -3.74 -3.32 7.45
CA LEU A 192 -4.09 -2.53 8.63
C LEU A 192 -5.31 -3.12 9.32
N MET A 193 -5.09 -3.81 10.43
CA MET A 193 -6.15 -4.46 11.18
C MET A 193 -7.07 -3.46 11.90
N ARG A 194 -8.37 -3.66 11.73
CA ARG A 194 -9.47 -2.98 12.45
C ARG A 194 -10.47 -4.00 12.96
N CYS A 195 -10.71 -4.06 14.27
CA CYS A 195 -11.73 -4.94 14.87
C CYS A 195 -13.06 -4.23 15.15
N ASP A 196 -13.10 -2.91 15.03
CA ASP A 196 -14.30 -2.12 15.27
C ASP A 196 -15.35 -2.36 14.20
N ILE A 197 -16.61 -2.08 14.58
CA ILE A 197 -17.76 -2.28 13.71
C ILE A 197 -18.48 -0.95 13.58
N LYS A 198 -18.60 -0.51 12.33
CA LYS A 198 -19.52 0.54 11.94
C LYS A 198 -20.37 -0.01 10.79
N PRO A 199 -21.63 -0.40 11.08
CA PRO A 199 -22.53 -0.95 10.10
C PRO A 199 -22.73 -0.01 8.91
N MET A 200 -22.89 -0.58 7.71
CA MET A 200 -23.39 0.17 6.56
C MET A 200 -24.92 0.30 6.66
N ASP A 201 -25.39 1.33 7.37
CA ASP A 201 -26.83 1.58 7.51
C ASP A 201 -27.45 2.23 6.25
N THR A 202 -26.70 3.10 5.59
CA THR A 202 -27.14 3.84 4.41
C THR A 202 -26.02 3.94 3.38
N LEU A 203 -26.33 3.56 2.13
CA LEU A 203 -25.43 3.79 1.00
C LEU A 203 -25.69 5.19 0.44
N PRO A 204 -24.67 6.05 0.28
CA PRO A 204 -24.82 7.32 -0.41
C PRO A 204 -25.31 7.10 -1.84
N GLU A 205 -26.16 8.00 -2.34
CA GLU A 205 -26.51 8.00 -3.77
C GLU A 205 -25.24 8.23 -4.61
N PRO A 206 -24.99 7.39 -5.63
CA PRO A 206 -23.85 7.58 -6.51
C PRO A 206 -23.91 8.94 -7.23
N PRO A 207 -22.82 9.73 -7.25
CA PRO A 207 -22.80 11.00 -7.97
C PRO A 207 -22.92 10.79 -9.48
N VAL A 208 -23.83 11.51 -10.15
CA VAL A 208 -23.89 11.47 -11.62
C VAL A 208 -22.62 12.08 -12.22
N LEU A 209 -21.90 11.30 -13.02
CA LEU A 209 -20.69 11.74 -13.68
C LEU A 209 -20.99 12.40 -15.03
N THR A 210 -20.16 13.36 -15.41
CA THR A 210 -20.18 13.95 -16.76
C THR A 210 -19.48 13.07 -17.78
N ASP A 211 -18.60 12.19 -17.31
CA ASP A 211 -17.77 11.29 -18.09
C ASP A 211 -17.61 9.98 -17.32
N TYR A 212 -17.92 8.87 -17.98
CA TYR A 212 -17.81 7.52 -17.44
C TYR A 212 -16.62 6.77 -18.06
N ASP A 213 -15.78 7.42 -18.86
CA ASP A 213 -14.60 6.77 -19.43
C ASP A 213 -13.45 6.77 -18.44
N ILE A 214 -12.82 5.60 -18.27
CA ILE A 214 -11.55 5.50 -17.55
C ILE A 214 -10.46 6.06 -18.46
N SER A 215 -9.64 6.97 -17.93
CA SER A 215 -8.67 7.69 -18.76
C SER A 215 -7.68 6.77 -19.49
N GLU A 216 -7.29 7.16 -20.71
CA GLU A 216 -6.26 6.47 -21.49
C GLU A 216 -4.93 6.34 -20.73
N LYS A 217 -4.61 7.33 -19.88
CA LYS A 217 -3.44 7.29 -19.00
C LYS A 217 -3.51 6.08 -18.07
N CYS A 218 -4.66 5.80 -17.47
CA CYS A 218 -4.84 4.63 -16.61
C CYS A 218 -4.63 3.33 -17.40
N PHE A 219 -5.29 3.15 -18.55
CA PHE A 219 -5.10 1.94 -19.36
C PHE A 219 -3.66 1.78 -19.88
N SER A 220 -2.98 2.88 -20.20
CA SER A 220 -1.55 2.86 -20.56
C SER A 220 -0.68 2.33 -19.42
N TYR A 221 -0.91 2.78 -18.18
CA TYR A 221 -0.19 2.25 -17.03
C TYR A 221 -0.56 0.81 -16.70
N LEU A 222 -1.83 0.43 -16.83
CA LEU A 222 -2.27 -0.95 -16.62
C LEU A 222 -1.61 -1.91 -17.60
N LYS A 223 -1.54 -1.51 -18.88
CA LYS A 223 -0.81 -2.27 -19.92
C LYS A 223 0.68 -2.39 -19.59
N ARG A 224 1.31 -1.31 -19.14
CA ARG A 224 2.72 -1.35 -18.71
C ARG A 224 2.95 -2.26 -17.51
N MET A 225 2.01 -2.31 -16.55
CA MET A 225 2.08 -3.25 -15.42
C MET A 225 1.99 -4.71 -15.91
N LYS A 226 1.10 -5.00 -16.86
CA LYS A 226 0.98 -6.31 -17.48
C LYS A 226 2.27 -6.74 -18.18
N GLU A 227 2.80 -5.89 -19.06
CA GLU A 227 4.07 -6.13 -19.76
C GLU A 227 5.26 -6.30 -18.79
N LEU A 228 5.26 -5.55 -17.70
CA LEU A 228 6.29 -5.65 -16.66
C LEU A 228 6.21 -6.98 -15.89
N CYS A 229 5.00 -7.46 -15.57
CA CYS A 229 4.81 -8.78 -14.96
C CYS A 229 5.27 -9.89 -15.91
N GLU A 230 4.83 -9.86 -17.17
CA GLU A 230 5.22 -10.84 -18.20
C GLU A 230 6.74 -10.92 -18.38
N LYS A 231 7.41 -9.76 -18.44
CA LYS A 231 8.87 -9.67 -18.58
C LYS A 231 9.61 -10.32 -17.41
N ASN A 232 9.05 -10.29 -16.21
CA ASN A 232 9.68 -10.84 -15.01
C ASN A 232 9.17 -12.26 -14.67
N GLY A 233 8.31 -12.85 -15.50
CA GLY A 233 7.78 -14.20 -15.26
C GLY A 233 6.69 -14.26 -14.19
N SER A 234 6.01 -13.16 -13.92
CA SER A 234 4.87 -13.06 -13.00
C SER A 234 3.56 -12.94 -13.77
N GLU A 235 2.47 -13.40 -13.17
CA GLU A 235 1.12 -13.16 -13.68
C GLU A 235 0.50 -11.93 -13.02
N LEU A 236 -0.29 -11.16 -13.78
CA LEU A 236 -1.09 -10.05 -13.26
C LEU A 236 -2.55 -10.47 -13.19
N VAL A 237 -3.16 -10.34 -12.02
CA VAL A 237 -4.60 -10.52 -11.80
C VAL A 237 -5.20 -9.17 -11.40
N LEU A 238 -6.28 -8.81 -12.07
CA LEU A 238 -7.06 -7.61 -11.75
C LEU A 238 -8.17 -7.99 -10.80
N ILE A 239 -8.40 -7.16 -9.79
CA ILE A 239 -9.54 -7.31 -8.89
C ILE A 239 -10.29 -6.00 -8.75
N LYS A 240 -11.56 -6.09 -8.38
CA LYS A 240 -12.28 -5.01 -7.71
C LYS A 240 -12.67 -5.51 -6.32
N SER A 241 -12.14 -4.86 -5.28
CA SER A 241 -12.48 -5.18 -3.89
C SER A 241 -13.97 -4.92 -3.58
N PRO A 242 -14.55 -5.64 -2.60
CA PRO A 242 -15.96 -5.57 -2.23
C PRO A 242 -16.30 -4.33 -1.40
N SER A 243 -15.95 -3.15 -1.90
CA SER A 243 -16.20 -1.84 -1.26
C SER A 243 -17.39 -1.17 -1.94
N LEU A 244 -18.46 -0.91 -1.18
CA LEU A 244 -19.72 -0.38 -1.72
C LEU A 244 -19.66 1.12 -1.98
N TYR A 245 -18.76 1.82 -1.28
CA TYR A 245 -18.42 3.21 -1.50
C TYR A 245 -16.89 3.33 -1.53
N PRO A 246 -16.25 4.19 -2.34
CA PRO A 246 -16.84 4.96 -3.45
C PRO A 246 -17.55 4.05 -4.46
N HIS A 247 -18.63 4.53 -5.07
CA HIS A 247 -19.40 3.72 -6.00
C HIS A 247 -18.55 3.37 -7.25
N TRP A 248 -18.61 2.10 -7.65
CA TRP A 248 -18.00 1.59 -8.87
C TRP A 248 -19.08 1.41 -9.93
N TYR A 249 -18.99 2.16 -11.02
CA TYR A 249 -20.03 2.21 -12.07
C TYR A 249 -19.93 1.02 -13.02
N ASP A 250 -21.09 0.56 -13.51
CA ASP A 250 -21.17 -0.52 -14.51
C ASP A 250 -20.38 -0.19 -15.78
N GLU A 251 -20.34 1.10 -16.19
CA GLU A 251 -19.56 1.57 -17.32
C GLU A 251 -18.05 1.39 -17.10
N TRP A 252 -17.57 1.62 -15.88
CA TRP A 252 -16.16 1.39 -15.51
C TRP A 252 -15.86 -0.10 -15.47
N ASP A 253 -16.74 -0.89 -14.87
CA ASP A 253 -16.58 -2.35 -14.79
C ASP A 253 -16.47 -2.97 -16.18
N LYS A 254 -17.39 -2.60 -17.08
CA LYS A 254 -17.41 -3.06 -18.47
C LYS A 254 -16.12 -2.70 -19.22
N GLN A 255 -15.59 -1.49 -19.02
CA GLN A 255 -14.32 -1.10 -19.65
C GLN A 255 -13.14 -1.95 -19.13
N ILE A 256 -13.10 -2.28 -17.84
CA ILE A 256 -12.10 -3.19 -17.28
C ILE A 256 -12.28 -4.61 -17.83
N GLU A 257 -13.51 -5.12 -17.93
CA GLU A 257 -13.80 -6.43 -18.53
C GLU A 257 -13.33 -6.52 -19.99
N GLU A 258 -13.65 -5.49 -20.79
CA GLU A 258 -13.24 -5.41 -22.20
C GLU A 258 -11.71 -5.36 -22.33
N PHE A 259 -11.04 -4.55 -21.52
CA PHE A 259 -9.58 -4.48 -21.48
C PHE A 259 -8.97 -5.82 -21.05
N ALA A 260 -9.45 -6.42 -19.98
CA ALA A 260 -8.95 -7.69 -19.46
C ALA A 260 -9.09 -8.79 -20.49
N LYS A 261 -10.23 -8.87 -21.19
CA LYS A 261 -10.46 -9.81 -22.29
C LYS A 261 -9.51 -9.56 -23.47
N ALA A 262 -9.30 -8.30 -23.86
CA ALA A 262 -8.44 -7.95 -24.98
C ALA A 262 -6.95 -8.24 -24.70
N GLU A 263 -6.51 -8.05 -23.46
CA GLU A 263 -5.13 -8.26 -23.03
C GLU A 263 -4.89 -9.65 -22.40
N ASN A 264 -5.91 -10.51 -22.38
CA ASN A 264 -5.89 -11.86 -21.77
C ASN A 264 -5.48 -11.86 -20.28
N LEU A 265 -6.06 -10.94 -19.51
CA LEU A 265 -5.92 -10.84 -18.06
C LEU A 265 -7.13 -11.46 -17.36
N ARG A 266 -6.88 -12.05 -16.18
CA ARG A 266 -7.94 -12.44 -15.27
C ARG A 266 -8.45 -11.21 -14.52
N TYR A 267 -9.76 -11.01 -14.51
CA TYR A 267 -10.43 -9.96 -13.75
C TYR A 267 -11.49 -10.57 -12.85
N ILE A 268 -11.47 -10.23 -11.56
CA ILE A 268 -12.42 -10.70 -10.55
C ILE A 268 -13.06 -9.50 -9.87
N ASN A 269 -14.35 -9.32 -10.07
CA ASN A 269 -15.10 -8.27 -9.39
C ASN A 269 -15.82 -8.83 -8.15
N PHE A 270 -15.25 -8.60 -6.95
CA PHE A 270 -15.81 -9.09 -5.69
C PHE A 270 -17.06 -8.33 -5.24
N LEU A 271 -17.42 -7.21 -5.88
CA LEU A 271 -18.69 -6.53 -5.59
C LEU A 271 -19.90 -7.43 -5.80
N ASN A 272 -19.79 -8.38 -6.74
CA ASN A 272 -20.86 -9.30 -7.11
C ASN A 272 -20.85 -10.61 -6.29
N SER A 273 -19.92 -10.77 -5.34
CA SER A 273 -19.67 -12.05 -4.64
C SER A 273 -19.90 -12.00 -3.12
N PHE A 274 -20.58 -10.99 -2.59
CA PHE A 274 -20.77 -10.81 -1.14
C PHE A 274 -21.38 -12.04 -0.46
N GLU A 275 -22.44 -12.60 -1.03
CA GLU A 275 -23.12 -13.78 -0.48
C GLU A 275 -22.20 -15.01 -0.48
N GLU A 276 -21.45 -15.23 -1.57
CA GLU A 276 -20.53 -16.36 -1.70
C GLU A 276 -19.32 -16.25 -0.75
N ILE A 277 -18.84 -15.03 -0.50
CA ILE A 277 -17.78 -14.75 0.48
C ILE A 277 -18.34 -14.84 1.92
N GLY A 278 -19.66 -14.67 2.10
CA GLY A 278 -20.30 -14.60 3.40
C GLY A 278 -20.13 -13.25 4.11
N LEU A 279 -19.99 -12.16 3.33
CA LEU A 279 -19.87 -10.80 3.85
C LEU A 279 -21.21 -10.26 4.34
N ASP A 280 -21.22 -9.75 5.57
CA ASP A 280 -22.33 -9.05 6.19
C ASP A 280 -21.87 -7.64 6.58
N MET A 281 -22.16 -6.62 5.77
CA MET A 281 -21.70 -5.24 5.99
C MET A 281 -22.30 -4.58 7.24
N SER A 282 -23.25 -5.21 7.92
CA SER A 282 -23.69 -4.77 9.24
C SER A 282 -22.71 -5.15 10.35
N ARG A 283 -21.79 -6.09 10.08
CA ARG A 283 -20.83 -6.64 11.04
C ARG A 283 -19.38 -6.62 10.56
N ASP A 284 -19.17 -6.65 9.24
CA ASP A 284 -17.87 -6.85 8.61
C ASP A 284 -17.24 -5.56 8.09
N SER A 285 -17.77 -4.39 8.47
CA SER A 285 -17.24 -3.07 8.10
C SER A 285 -16.93 -2.25 9.34
N TYR A 286 -15.82 -1.50 9.32
CA TYR A 286 -15.46 -0.57 10.40
C TYR A 286 -15.77 0.91 10.08
N ASP A 287 -16.21 1.24 8.86
CA ASP A 287 -16.41 2.62 8.44
C ASP A 287 -17.65 2.89 7.56
N ALA A 288 -18.72 2.11 7.79
CA ALA A 288 -20.01 2.20 7.09
C ALA A 288 -19.95 1.81 5.60
N GLY A 289 -19.21 0.75 5.28
CA GLY A 289 -19.24 0.08 3.98
C GLY A 289 -18.16 0.48 2.99
N LEU A 290 -17.18 1.31 3.42
CA LEU A 290 -16.04 1.70 2.59
C LEU A 290 -14.92 0.64 2.67
N HIS A 291 -14.62 0.15 3.87
CA HIS A 291 -13.61 -0.88 4.13
C HIS A 291 -14.16 -2.02 5.01
N LEU A 292 -13.60 -3.21 4.80
CA LEU A 292 -13.85 -4.35 5.67
C LEU A 292 -13.08 -4.22 6.98
N ASN A 293 -13.67 -4.70 8.07
CA ASN A 293 -12.92 -4.97 9.29
C ASN A 293 -12.23 -6.33 9.20
N VAL A 294 -11.53 -6.72 10.27
CA VAL A 294 -10.77 -7.98 10.33
C VAL A 294 -11.61 -9.19 9.98
N TYR A 295 -12.87 -9.25 10.41
CA TYR A 295 -13.74 -10.40 10.16
C TYR A 295 -14.15 -10.50 8.70
N GLY A 296 -14.44 -9.37 8.06
CA GLY A 296 -14.69 -9.30 6.61
C GLY A 296 -13.44 -9.65 5.81
N ALA A 297 -12.29 -9.08 6.17
CA ALA A 297 -11.02 -9.29 5.49
C ALA A 297 -10.57 -10.76 5.58
N GLU A 298 -10.79 -11.43 6.72
CA GLU A 298 -10.54 -12.86 6.89
C GLU A 298 -11.41 -13.70 5.94
N LYS A 299 -12.70 -13.40 5.85
CA LYS A 299 -13.62 -14.09 4.92
C LYS A 299 -13.21 -13.92 3.46
N LEU A 300 -12.92 -12.67 3.05
CA LEU A 300 -12.47 -12.38 1.68
C LEU A 300 -11.16 -13.10 1.37
N SER A 301 -10.22 -13.12 2.31
CA SER A 301 -8.92 -13.79 2.15
C SER A 301 -9.04 -15.30 2.10
N LEU A 302 -9.95 -15.88 2.87
CA LEU A 302 -10.29 -17.30 2.76
C LEU A 302 -10.87 -17.63 1.39
N TYR A 303 -11.87 -16.87 0.92
CA TYR A 303 -12.49 -17.09 -0.37
C TYR A 303 -11.50 -16.91 -1.53
N PHE A 304 -10.76 -15.79 -1.55
CA PHE A 304 -9.80 -15.52 -2.61
C PHE A 304 -8.59 -16.45 -2.54
N GLY A 305 -8.09 -16.78 -1.36
CA GLY A 305 -7.00 -17.73 -1.17
C GLY A 305 -7.34 -19.12 -1.71
N LYS A 306 -8.60 -19.55 -1.58
CA LYS A 306 -9.07 -20.79 -2.23
C LYS A 306 -8.97 -20.71 -3.75
N TYR A 307 -9.50 -19.64 -4.35
CA TYR A 307 -9.37 -19.41 -5.78
C TYR A 307 -7.91 -19.43 -6.23
N LEU A 308 -7.03 -18.77 -5.49
CA LEU A 308 -5.60 -18.72 -5.78
C LEU A 308 -4.96 -20.12 -5.71
N ALA A 309 -5.25 -20.90 -4.68
CA ALA A 309 -4.72 -22.24 -4.52
C ALA A 309 -5.24 -23.24 -5.57
N ASP A 310 -6.47 -23.04 -6.07
CA ASP A 310 -7.06 -23.87 -7.12
C ASP A 310 -6.47 -23.53 -8.51
N GLU A 311 -6.16 -22.25 -8.78
CA GLU A 311 -5.73 -21.76 -10.10
C GLU A 311 -4.22 -21.66 -10.29
N PHE A 312 -3.45 -21.57 -9.20
CA PHE A 312 -2.00 -21.33 -9.25
C PHE A 312 -1.23 -22.32 -8.38
N GLU A 313 -0.10 -22.80 -8.92
CA GLU A 313 0.86 -23.58 -8.16
C GLU A 313 1.86 -22.65 -7.48
N PHE A 314 1.81 -22.61 -6.14
CA PHE A 314 2.77 -21.90 -5.30
C PHE A 314 3.93 -22.81 -4.88
N ARG A 315 5.08 -22.22 -4.62
CA ARG A 315 6.29 -22.95 -4.20
C ARG A 315 6.15 -23.44 -2.76
N GLU A 316 6.88 -24.50 -2.44
CA GLU A 316 7.16 -24.84 -1.05
C GLU A 316 8.17 -23.85 -0.44
N HIS A 317 8.05 -23.65 0.87
CA HIS A 317 8.84 -22.69 1.63
C HIS A 317 9.92 -23.37 2.45
N GLU A 318 11.09 -22.75 2.56
CA GLU A 318 12.12 -23.18 3.50
C GLU A 318 11.65 -22.99 4.96
N ASP A 319 12.18 -23.79 5.89
CA ASP A 319 11.88 -23.69 7.32
C ASP A 319 12.07 -22.27 7.90
N SER A 320 12.98 -21.50 7.32
CA SER A 320 13.24 -20.10 7.72
C SER A 320 12.05 -19.19 7.41
N THR A 321 11.47 -19.32 6.22
CA THR A 321 10.26 -18.62 5.78
C THR A 321 9.06 -19.09 6.59
N VAL A 322 8.93 -20.41 6.80
CA VAL A 322 7.82 -20.97 7.60
C VAL A 322 7.82 -20.39 9.01
N ARG A 323 8.96 -20.43 9.71
CA ARG A 323 9.09 -19.85 11.06
C ARG A 323 8.75 -18.36 11.11
N LEU A 324 9.22 -17.58 10.13
CA LEU A 324 8.93 -16.15 10.07
C LEU A 324 7.43 -15.88 9.92
N TRP A 325 6.76 -16.66 9.08
CA TRP A 325 5.32 -16.51 8.88
C TRP A 325 4.50 -16.99 10.08
N ASP A 326 4.92 -18.05 10.76
CA ASP A 326 4.30 -18.46 12.02
C ASP A 326 4.39 -17.35 13.07
N GLU A 327 5.55 -16.67 13.18
CA GLU A 327 5.71 -15.49 14.04
C GLU A 327 4.78 -14.33 13.64
N LYS A 328 4.64 -14.07 12.33
CA LYS A 328 3.72 -13.04 11.81
C LYS A 328 2.27 -13.36 12.14
N CYS A 329 1.84 -14.62 11.98
CA CYS A 329 0.49 -15.07 12.31
C CYS A 329 0.22 -14.98 13.81
N MET A 330 1.18 -15.36 14.66
CA MET A 330 1.07 -15.15 16.11
C MET A 330 0.89 -13.67 16.47
N ALA A 331 1.66 -12.77 15.83
CA ALA A 331 1.55 -11.33 16.06
C ALA A 331 0.19 -10.77 15.58
N TYR A 332 -0.31 -11.27 14.44
CA TYR A 332 -1.63 -10.93 13.92
C TYR A 332 -2.74 -11.29 14.93
N HIS A 333 -2.77 -12.54 15.41
CA HIS A 333 -3.79 -12.97 16.38
C HIS A 333 -3.69 -12.21 17.71
N ALA A 334 -2.48 -11.98 18.22
CA ALA A 334 -2.28 -11.21 19.44
C ALA A 334 -2.76 -9.75 19.29
N ARG A 335 -2.61 -9.16 18.10
CA ARG A 335 -3.14 -7.81 17.81
C ARG A 335 -4.65 -7.81 17.75
N LYS A 336 -5.26 -8.81 17.12
CA LYS A 336 -6.73 -8.97 17.04
C LYS A 336 -7.33 -9.08 18.43
N GLU A 337 -6.81 -10.00 19.25
CA GLU A 337 -7.25 -10.20 20.64
C GLU A 337 -7.12 -8.91 21.47
N LEU A 338 -6.03 -8.15 21.28
CA LEU A 338 -5.84 -6.87 21.96
C LEU A 338 -6.90 -5.85 21.55
N GLN A 339 -7.16 -5.67 20.25
CA GLN A 339 -8.17 -4.72 19.78
C GLN A 339 -9.59 -5.12 20.23
N GLU A 340 -9.93 -6.42 20.18
CA GLU A 340 -11.20 -6.94 20.69
C GLU A 340 -11.36 -6.67 22.18
N LYS A 341 -10.30 -6.89 22.97
CA LYS A 341 -10.28 -6.57 24.40
C LYS A 341 -10.48 -5.08 24.65
N GLU A 342 -9.75 -4.21 23.96
CA GLU A 342 -9.88 -2.76 24.08
C GLU A 342 -11.29 -2.29 23.73
N LEU A 343 -11.90 -2.82 22.66
CA LEU A 343 -13.29 -2.52 22.32
C LEU A 343 -14.25 -2.94 23.43
N SER A 344 -14.07 -4.13 24.01
CA SER A 344 -14.93 -4.64 25.06
C SER A 344 -14.81 -3.86 26.38
N GLU A 345 -13.61 -3.39 26.73
CA GLU A 345 -13.31 -2.73 28.00
C GLU A 345 -13.45 -1.19 27.92
N LEU A 346 -13.07 -0.59 26.80
CA LEU A 346 -12.98 0.87 26.61
C LEU A 346 -14.05 1.42 25.65
N GLY A 347 -14.63 0.58 24.79
CA GLY A 347 -15.53 1.00 23.72
C GLY A 347 -14.84 1.62 22.50
N TYR A 348 -13.50 1.62 22.45
CA TYR A 348 -12.68 2.08 21.33
C TYR A 348 -11.32 1.38 21.33
N ILE A 349 -10.60 1.43 20.20
CA ILE A 349 -9.26 0.85 20.04
C ILE A 349 -8.20 1.94 20.29
N THR A 350 -7.19 1.65 21.10
CA THR A 350 -6.13 2.63 21.39
C THR A 350 -5.22 2.83 20.19
N GLY A 351 -4.88 4.10 19.88
CA GLY A 351 -3.99 4.42 18.76
C GLY A 351 -4.65 4.30 17.39
N ILE A 352 -5.99 4.24 17.37
CA ILE A 352 -6.85 4.36 16.21
C ILE A 352 -7.88 5.42 16.61
N LYS A 353 -7.77 6.64 16.07
CA LYS A 353 -8.64 7.77 16.42
C LYS A 353 -9.28 8.37 15.18
#